data_AF-A0A4Q2LK99-F1
#
_entry.id   AF-A0A4Q2LK99-F1
#
_cell.length_a   1.000
_cell.length_b   1.000
_cell.length_c   1.000
_cell.angle_alpha   90.00
_cell.angle_beta   90.00
_cell.angle_gamma   90.00
#
_symmetry.space_group_name_H-M   'P 1'
#
loop_
_entity.id
_entity.type
_entity.pdbx_description
1 polymer ?
#
loop_
_entity_poly.entity_id
_entity_poly.type
_entity_poly.pdbx_seq_one_letter_code
_entity_poly.pdbx_strand_id
1 'polypeptide(L)'
;MKFNYKNFSCDTEIYYKDNDIIVRFFDSAKEQEEADIINLVIVDPGYGYLCLKYKGDAALLSGLLNEDVFSSDEHIDAAISFVENLSPTSKNTYTPYHIARIKQTSFIEYNGEY
;
A
#
# COMPACT_ATOMS: atom_id res chain seq x y z
N MET A 1 -0.25 6.52 9.79
CA MET A 1 -1.62 6.16 10.24
C MET A 1 -1.65 4.64 10.41
N LYS A 2 -2.67 4.03 11.04
CA LYS A 2 -2.76 2.56 11.10
C LYS A 2 -3.95 2.05 10.31
N PHE A 3 -3.74 1.00 9.54
CA PHE A 3 -4.80 0.17 8.98
C PHE A 3 -5.12 -0.94 9.98
N ASN A 4 -6.41 -1.14 10.28
CA ASN A 4 -6.86 -2.16 11.20
C ASN A 4 -8.03 -2.91 10.57
N TYR A 5 -7.93 -4.24 10.51
CA TYR A 5 -9.01 -5.08 10.06
C TYR A 5 -8.96 -6.46 10.74
N LYS A 6 -10.04 -6.83 11.43
CA LYS A 6 -10.14 -8.06 12.23
C LYS A 6 -8.94 -8.20 13.18
N ASN A 7 -8.12 -9.24 13.00
CA ASN A 7 -6.96 -9.56 13.84
C ASN A 7 -5.64 -9.07 13.23
N PHE A 8 -5.69 -8.29 12.14
CA PHE A 8 -4.53 -7.76 11.45
C PHE A 8 -4.49 -6.23 11.56
N SER A 9 -3.30 -5.70 11.80
CA SER A 9 -3.04 -4.27 11.76
C SER A 9 -1.65 -4.02 11.16
N CYS A 10 -1.53 -2.97 10.37
CA CYS A 10 -0.25 -2.51 9.85
C CYS A 10 -0.17 -0.99 9.81
N ASP A 11 1.03 -0.48 9.65
CA ASP A 11 1.28 0.95 9.47
C ASP A 11 0.96 1.35 8.03
N THR A 12 0.50 2.59 7.89
CA THR A 12 0.21 3.18 6.59
C THR A 12 0.87 4.53 6.42
N GLU A 13 1.40 4.72 5.22
CA GLU A 13 1.98 5.96 4.75
C GLU A 13 1.17 6.46 3.56
N ILE A 14 0.83 7.75 3.59
CA ILE A 14 -0.13 8.34 2.65
C ILE A 14 0.56 9.46 1.90
N TYR A 15 0.59 9.34 0.59
CA TYR A 15 1.13 10.33 -0.33
C TYR A 15 0.00 10.97 -1.10
N TYR A 16 0.01 12.30 -1.17
CA TYR A 16 -0.96 13.08 -1.92
C TYR A 16 -0.31 13.74 -3.11
N LYS A 17 -1.00 13.72 -4.25
CA LYS A 17 -0.68 14.55 -5.40
C LYS A 17 -1.97 15.14 -5.93
N ASP A 18 -2.18 16.43 -5.71
CA ASP A 18 -3.48 17.07 -5.94
C ASP A 18 -4.57 16.31 -5.17
N ASN A 19 -5.54 15.71 -5.88
CA ASN A 19 -6.58 14.87 -5.28
C ASN A 19 -6.23 13.37 -5.30
N ASP A 20 -5.16 12.96 -5.99
CA ASP A 20 -4.72 11.57 -6.05
C ASP A 20 -4.09 11.14 -4.73
N ILE A 21 -4.31 9.88 -4.34
CA ILE A 21 -3.83 9.29 -3.09
C ILE A 21 -3.06 8.02 -3.40
N ILE A 22 -1.88 7.86 -2.82
CA ILE A 22 -1.19 6.57 -2.72
C ILE A 22 -1.10 6.21 -1.24
N VAL A 23 -1.51 5.00 -0.89
CA VAL A 23 -1.38 4.44 0.45
C VAL A 23 -0.45 3.24 0.37
N ARG A 24 0.69 3.32 1.06
CA ARG A 24 1.59 2.18 1.30
C ARG A 24 1.21 1.52 2.61
N PHE A 25 1.16 0.19 2.63
CA PHE A 25 0.89 -0.64 3.81
C PHE A 25 2.17 -1.35 4.19
N PHE A 26 2.63 -1.24 5.43
CA PHE A 26 3.93 -1.78 5.85
C PHE A 26 3.97 -2.05 7.36
N ASP A 27 5.06 -2.66 7.81
CA ASP A 27 5.36 -2.86 9.23
C ASP A 27 6.52 -1.96 9.61
N SER A 28 6.25 -0.93 10.42
CA SER A 28 7.29 0.02 10.84
C SER A 28 8.41 -0.64 11.64
N ALA A 29 8.16 -1.79 12.29
CA ALA A 29 9.20 -2.54 13.00
C ALA A 29 10.21 -3.20 12.06
N LYS A 30 9.94 -3.23 10.74
CA LYS A 30 10.83 -3.76 9.70
C LYS A 30 11.43 -2.68 8.82
N GLU A 31 11.10 -1.41 9.04
CA GLU A 31 11.79 -0.31 8.37
C GLU A 31 13.17 -0.12 8.95
N GLN A 32 14.11 0.25 8.08
CA GLN A 32 15.50 0.45 8.41
C GLN A 32 15.74 1.90 8.82
N GLU A 33 16.59 2.09 9.82
CA GLU A 33 16.98 3.42 10.27
C GLU A 33 18.09 3.97 9.37
N GLU A 34 18.29 5.30 9.37
CA GLU A 34 19.33 5.93 8.56
C GLU A 34 20.73 5.38 8.87
N ALA A 35 20.97 5.01 10.14
CA ALA A 35 22.22 4.41 10.58
C ALA A 35 22.47 3.01 9.96
N ASP A 36 21.43 2.31 9.50
CA ASP A 36 21.53 0.96 8.93
C ASP A 36 21.92 0.97 7.43
N ILE A 37 21.84 2.14 6.77
CA ILE A 37 22.08 2.30 5.32
C ILE A 37 23.47 1.78 4.90
N ILE A 38 24.47 1.89 5.76
CA ILE A 38 25.89 1.58 5.45
C ILE A 38 26.13 0.05 5.28
N ASN A 39 25.22 -0.81 5.75
CA ASN A 39 25.31 -2.28 5.60
C ASN A 39 24.02 -2.89 5.02
N LEU A 40 23.25 -2.09 4.29
CA LEU A 40 21.89 -2.42 3.89
C LEU A 40 21.89 -3.37 2.70
N VAL A 41 21.66 -4.66 2.96
CA VAL A 41 21.52 -5.66 1.90
C VAL A 41 20.05 -5.90 1.55
N ILE A 42 19.13 -5.73 2.51
CA ILE A 42 17.70 -6.03 2.34
C ILE A 42 16.83 -4.92 2.93
N VAL A 43 15.97 -4.35 2.10
CA VAL A 43 14.92 -3.38 2.48
C VAL A 43 13.57 -4.06 2.35
N ASP A 44 12.75 -4.03 3.41
CA ASP A 44 11.41 -4.62 3.38
C ASP A 44 10.47 -3.73 2.53
N PRO A 45 9.90 -4.23 1.42
CA PRO A 45 9.01 -3.45 0.56
C PRO A 45 7.64 -3.16 1.19
N GLY A 46 7.36 -3.75 2.36
CA GLY A 46 6.07 -3.72 3.02
C GLY A 46 5.08 -4.72 2.44
N TYR A 47 3.81 -4.48 2.73
CA TYR A 47 2.69 -5.33 2.31
C TYR A 47 2.03 -4.86 1.01
N GLY A 48 2.58 -3.84 0.37
CA GLY A 48 2.12 -3.31 -0.91
C GLY A 48 1.54 -1.90 -0.82
N TYR A 49 0.84 -1.49 -1.89
CA TYR A 49 0.26 -0.16 -2.00
C TYR A 49 -1.03 -0.15 -2.81
N LEU A 50 -1.89 0.82 -2.52
CA LEU A 50 -3.05 1.17 -3.32
C LEU A 50 -2.95 2.62 -3.79
N CYS A 51 -3.44 2.89 -4.99
CA CYS A 51 -3.39 4.19 -5.64
C CYS A 51 -4.78 4.55 -6.19
N LEU A 52 -5.36 5.61 -5.60
CA LEU A 52 -6.58 6.25 -6.06
C LEU A 52 -6.22 7.44 -6.94
N LYS A 53 -6.63 7.43 -8.21
CA LYS A 53 -6.39 8.51 -9.16
C LYS A 53 -7.69 9.09 -9.69
N TYR A 54 -7.85 10.40 -9.58
CA TYR A 54 -8.98 11.13 -10.14
C TYR A 54 -8.78 11.39 -11.64
N LYS A 55 -9.88 11.30 -12.38
CA LYS A 55 -9.97 11.47 -13.85
C LYS A 55 -11.25 12.22 -14.18
N GLY A 56 -11.20 13.55 -14.06
CA GLY A 56 -12.38 14.40 -14.19
C GLY A 56 -13.38 14.08 -13.08
N ASP A 57 -14.59 13.68 -13.46
CA ASP A 57 -15.67 13.34 -12.53
C ASP A 57 -15.66 11.88 -12.04
N ALA A 58 -14.69 11.08 -12.50
CA ALA A 58 -14.49 9.68 -12.11
C ALA A 58 -13.16 9.49 -11.38
N ALA A 59 -12.95 8.32 -10.80
CA ALA A 59 -11.66 7.90 -10.23
C ALA A 59 -11.33 6.47 -10.61
N LEU A 60 -10.08 6.07 -10.43
CA LEU A 60 -9.59 4.70 -10.63
C LEU A 60 -8.81 4.29 -9.40
N LEU A 61 -9.11 3.11 -8.86
CA LEU A 61 -8.33 2.52 -7.77
C LEU A 61 -7.53 1.33 -8.31
N SER A 62 -6.22 1.31 -8.06
CA SER A 62 -5.36 0.22 -8.50
C SER A 62 -4.23 -0.02 -7.53
N GLY A 63 -3.63 -1.20 -7.55
CA GLY A 63 -2.48 -1.47 -6.70
C GLY A 63 -2.12 -2.94 -6.60
N LEU A 64 -1.15 -3.19 -5.73
CA LEU A 64 -0.56 -4.50 -5.47
C LEU A 64 -0.52 -4.70 -3.96
N LEU A 65 -1.06 -5.82 -3.48
CA LEU A 65 -1.05 -6.17 -2.06
C LEU A 65 -0.47 -7.57 -1.87
N ASN A 66 0.31 -7.75 -0.81
CA ASN A 66 0.94 -9.01 -0.46
C ASN A 66 -0.15 -10.06 -0.13
N GLU A 67 -0.17 -11.17 -0.84
CA GLU A 67 -1.17 -12.23 -0.74
C GLU A 67 -1.15 -12.95 0.62
N ASP A 68 0.02 -13.07 1.26
CA ASP A 68 0.14 -13.73 2.56
C ASP A 68 -0.50 -12.90 3.69
N VAL A 69 -0.61 -11.58 3.49
CA VAL A 69 -1.22 -10.63 4.44
C VAL A 69 -2.66 -10.31 4.07
N PHE A 70 -2.91 -9.93 2.82
CA PHE A 70 -4.23 -9.64 2.28
C PHE A 70 -4.82 -10.88 1.61
N SER A 71 -4.99 -11.92 2.42
CA SER A 71 -5.29 -13.29 1.96
C SER A 71 -6.75 -13.55 1.57
N SER A 72 -7.69 -12.68 1.99
CA SER A 72 -9.10 -12.82 1.63
C SER A 72 -9.63 -11.57 0.92
N ASP A 73 -10.69 -11.74 0.14
CA ASP A 73 -11.36 -10.64 -0.54
C ASP A 73 -11.83 -9.57 0.46
N GLU A 74 -12.25 -9.98 1.67
CA GLU A 74 -12.67 -9.04 2.71
C GLU A 74 -11.52 -8.14 3.22
N HIS A 75 -10.27 -8.64 3.23
CA HIS A 75 -9.10 -7.81 3.57
C HIS A 75 -8.84 -6.77 2.48
N ILE A 76 -9.05 -7.15 1.21
CA ILE A 76 -8.93 -6.25 0.07
C ILE A 76 -10.02 -5.18 0.14
N ASP A 77 -11.27 -5.56 0.37
CA ASP A 77 -12.40 -4.63 0.52
C ASP A 77 -12.20 -3.65 1.67
N ALA A 78 -11.61 -4.11 2.78
CA ALA A 78 -11.24 -3.24 3.89
C ALA A 78 -10.15 -2.24 3.51
N ALA A 79 -9.14 -2.66 2.74
CA ALA A 79 -8.08 -1.78 2.25
C ALA A 79 -8.63 -0.74 1.24
N ILE A 80 -9.53 -1.16 0.34
CA ILE A 80 -10.26 -0.25 -0.56
C ILE A 80 -11.01 0.79 0.27
N SER A 81 -11.83 0.35 1.21
CA SER A 81 -12.64 1.22 2.07
C SER A 81 -11.76 2.20 2.85
N PHE A 82 -10.58 1.75 3.31
CA PHE A 82 -9.62 2.62 3.97
C PHE A 82 -9.16 3.76 3.05
N VAL A 83 -8.76 3.46 1.82
CA VAL A 83 -8.33 4.46 0.84
C VAL A 83 -9.47 5.41 0.46
N GLU A 84 -10.67 4.88 0.23
CA GLU A 84 -11.84 5.69 -0.12
C GLU A 84 -12.20 6.66 1.01
N ASN A 85 -12.13 6.22 2.27
CA ASN A 85 -12.41 7.07 3.44
C ASN A 85 -11.38 8.20 3.63
N LEU A 86 -10.17 8.06 3.09
CA LEU A 86 -9.17 9.14 3.09
C LEU A 86 -9.49 10.24 2.08
N SER A 87 -10.40 9.98 1.13
CA SER A 87 -10.74 10.92 0.07
C SER A 87 -12.13 11.51 0.30
N PRO A 88 -12.27 12.82 0.58
CA PRO A 88 -13.58 13.43 0.84
C PRO A 88 -14.56 13.30 -0.35
N THR A 89 -14.03 13.20 -1.56
CA THR A 89 -14.79 13.17 -2.82
C THR A 89 -15.15 11.76 -3.28
N SER A 90 -14.52 10.71 -2.76
CA SER A 90 -14.70 9.32 -3.25
C SER A 90 -16.15 8.83 -3.14
N LYS A 91 -16.88 9.23 -2.10
CA LYS A 91 -18.23 8.73 -1.79
C LYS A 91 -19.27 8.95 -2.89
N ASN A 92 -19.05 9.94 -3.77
CA ASN A 92 -19.97 10.27 -4.85
C ASN A 92 -19.33 10.10 -6.24
N THR A 93 -18.17 9.45 -6.31
CA THR A 93 -17.40 9.29 -7.55
C THR A 93 -17.42 7.84 -7.99
N TYR A 94 -17.76 7.60 -9.27
CA TYR A 94 -17.62 6.28 -9.86
C TYR A 94 -16.15 5.86 -9.89
N THR A 95 -15.83 4.80 -9.14
CA THR A 95 -14.46 4.37 -8.89
C THR A 95 -14.30 2.86 -9.11
N PRO A 96 -14.13 2.39 -10.36
CA PRO A 96 -13.78 1.00 -10.60
C PRO A 96 -12.37 0.71 -10.07
N TYR A 97 -12.15 -0.53 -9.66
CA TYR A 97 -10.89 -0.97 -9.05
C TYR A 97 -10.29 -2.20 -9.70
N HIS A 98 -8.96 -2.27 -9.70
CA HIS A 98 -8.18 -3.45 -10.06
C HIS A 98 -7.00 -3.61 -9.10
N ILE A 99 -7.13 -4.56 -8.17
CA ILE A 99 -6.11 -4.81 -7.14
C ILE A 99 -5.55 -6.21 -7.34
N ALA A 100 -4.25 -6.28 -7.56
CA ALA A 100 -3.54 -7.54 -7.70
C ALA A 100 -3.04 -8.01 -6.33
N ARG A 101 -3.34 -9.27 -5.98
CA ARG A 101 -2.67 -9.97 -4.88
C ARG A 101 -1.42 -10.63 -5.42
N ILE A 102 -0.29 -10.38 -4.76
CA ILE A 102 1.02 -10.88 -5.20
C ILE A 102 1.70 -11.65 -4.09
N LYS A 103 2.31 -12.78 -4.45
CA LYS A 103 3.19 -13.53 -3.58
C LYS A 103 4.63 -13.28 -4.01
N GLN A 104 5.47 -12.83 -3.07
CA GLN A 104 6.89 -12.68 -3.33
C GLN A 104 7.54 -14.06 -3.45
N THR A 105 8.19 -14.33 -4.58
CA THR A 105 8.84 -15.62 -4.86
C THR A 105 10.36 -15.52 -4.90
N SER A 106 10.90 -14.33 -5.17
CA SER A 106 12.33 -14.03 -5.18
C SER A 106 12.56 -12.55 -4.89
N PHE A 107 13.82 -12.20 -4.66
CA PHE A 107 14.28 -10.82 -4.58
C PHE A 107 15.69 -10.72 -5.16
N ILE A 108 16.10 -9.50 -5.49
CA ILE A 108 17.47 -9.16 -5.84
C ILE A 108 17.96 -8.14 -4.82
N GLU A 109 19.24 -8.22 -4.47
CA GLU A 109 19.89 -7.31 -3.53
C GLU A 109 21.02 -6.56 -4.23
N TYR A 110 21.21 -5.31 -3.82
CA TYR A 110 22.33 -4.49 -4.23
C TYR A 110 22.73 -3.62 -3.03
N ASN A 111 23.97 -3.78 -2.57
CA ASN A 111 24.52 -3.11 -1.40
C ASN A 111 25.23 -1.78 -1.75
N GLY A 112 25.08 -1.28 -2.97
CA GLY A 112 25.75 -0.05 -3.42
C GLY A 112 27.18 -0.26 -3.94
N GLU A 113 27.72 -1.48 -3.88
CA GLU A 113 29.06 -1.82 -4.36
C GLU A 113 28.99 -2.90 -5.46
N TYR A 114 29.86 -2.79 -6.47
CA TYR A 114 30.00 -3.75 -7.57
C TYR A 114 31.28 -4.57 -7.43
#